data_AF-A0A4Q5WNM8-F1
#
_entry.id   AF-A0A4Q5WNM8-F1
#
_cell.length_a   1.000
_cell.length_b   1.000
_cell.length_c   1.000
_cell.angle_alpha   90.00
_cell.angle_beta   90.00
_cell.angle_gamma   90.00
#
_symmetry.space_group_name_H-M   'P 1'
#
loop_
_entity.id
_entity.type
_entity.pdbx_description
1 polymer ?
#
loop_
_entity_poly.entity_id
_entity_poly.type
_entity_poly.pdbx_seq_one_letter_code
_entity_poly.pdbx_strand_id
1 'polypeptide(L)'
;MKIINRTVLLLSLVSLFADVASEMLYPVIPVYLRQIGFSVFLIGVLEGVAGFTAGLTKGYFGKWSDETGRRLPFIKSGYFLSALSKPMMGWWALPLWVFFVRTLDRLGKGLRTAARDALLAQNSTPQTKARVFGFHRSMDTLGAAIGPCLALALLWWQPGNYILLFWIAFVPGLLSVGLIFFLREGRAPAATLRRGNFFSFFRYWGIARPTYKRLAAGLLFFTLFNSSDVFLLLKAHELFAREGHSNAQADGLTIGAYILYNVVFAAAAYPAGALADRIGPRRVIVGGLLLFAGVYALFAGAESSVAVWAGFVLYGCYAAATEGVAKSWLAGLAPTDTATALGLFSSGESIGALLASVIAGALWSGYGPGAAFGVTAAAAFASAVYLLIIKTEEPR
;
A
#
# COMPACT_ATOMS: atom_id res chain seq x y z
N MET A 1 -10.02 -4.39 26.67
CA MET A 1 -10.16 -3.35 25.61
C MET A 1 -11.03 -3.91 24.49
N LYS A 2 -12.00 -3.17 23.95
CA LYS A 2 -12.69 -3.61 22.72
C LYS A 2 -11.65 -3.63 21.58
N ILE A 3 -11.66 -4.69 20.75
CA ILE A 3 -10.72 -4.84 19.61
C ILE A 3 -10.86 -3.63 18.68
N ILE A 4 -12.10 -3.32 18.29
CA ILE A 4 -12.42 -2.13 17.51
C ILE A 4 -12.94 -1.07 18.48
N ASN A 5 -12.03 -0.24 18.97
CA ASN A 5 -12.38 0.92 19.77
C ASN A 5 -12.70 2.14 18.87
N ARG A 6 -13.15 3.25 19.47
CA ARG A 6 -13.51 4.47 18.73
C ARG A 6 -12.36 5.00 17.88
N THR A 7 -11.12 4.99 18.39
CA THR A 7 -9.93 5.46 17.67
C THR A 7 -9.64 4.57 16.46
N VAL A 8 -9.68 3.25 16.62
CA VAL A 8 -9.50 2.27 15.54
C VAL A 8 -10.57 2.46 14.46
N LEU A 9 -11.84 2.58 14.85
CA LEU A 9 -12.94 2.81 13.92
C LEU A 9 -12.77 4.11 13.14
N LEU A 10 -12.50 5.22 13.83
CA LEU A 10 -12.30 6.52 13.19
C LEU A 10 -11.09 6.52 12.25
N LEU A 11 -9.94 5.96 12.66
CA LEU A 11 -8.77 5.85 11.79
C LEU A 11 -9.06 5.02 10.54
N SER A 12 -9.82 3.94 10.68
CA SER A 12 -10.20 3.07 9.57
C SER A 12 -11.17 3.75 8.61
N LEU A 13 -12.14 4.51 9.11
CA LEU A 13 -13.05 5.32 8.29
C LEU A 13 -12.30 6.45 7.57
N VAL A 14 -11.41 7.16 8.27
CA VAL A 14 -10.54 8.17 7.66
C VAL A 14 -9.74 7.56 6.50
N SER A 15 -9.16 6.37 6.69
CA SER A 15 -8.42 5.68 5.65
C SER A 15 -9.31 5.26 4.47
N LEU A 16 -10.49 4.70 4.74
CA LEU A 16 -11.47 4.36 3.70
C LEU A 16 -11.76 5.55 2.80
N PHE A 17 -12.18 6.68 3.37
CA PHE A 17 -12.54 7.85 2.56
C PHE A 17 -11.33 8.44 1.84
N ALA A 18 -10.16 8.46 2.47
CA ALA A 18 -8.94 8.91 1.82
C ALA A 18 -8.52 8.03 0.64
N ASP A 19 -8.74 6.72 0.73
CA ASP A 19 -8.42 5.77 -0.34
C ASP A 19 -9.49 5.77 -1.43
N VAL A 20 -10.79 5.92 -1.13
CA VAL A 20 -11.81 6.24 -2.16
C VAL A 20 -11.33 7.42 -2.98
N ALA A 21 -10.97 8.51 -2.31
CA ALA A 21 -10.51 9.73 -2.95
C ALA A 21 -9.25 9.51 -3.81
N SER A 22 -8.31 8.68 -3.37
CA SER A 22 -7.01 8.52 -4.05
C SER A 22 -7.08 7.51 -5.20
N GLU A 23 -7.83 6.43 -5.01
CA GLU A 23 -7.99 5.33 -5.95
C GLU A 23 -9.02 5.63 -7.05
N MET A 24 -9.90 6.63 -6.84
CA MET A 24 -10.61 7.27 -7.96
C MET A 24 -9.64 7.82 -9.03
N LEU A 25 -8.48 8.31 -8.60
CA LEU A 25 -7.53 9.01 -9.47
C LEU A 25 -6.41 8.11 -9.97
N TYR A 26 -6.01 7.11 -9.18
CA TYR A 26 -4.83 6.29 -9.47
C TYR A 26 -4.83 5.63 -10.87
N PRO A 27 -5.91 4.93 -11.30
CA PRO A 27 -5.96 4.34 -12.64
C PRO A 27 -6.05 5.38 -13.76
N VAL A 28 -6.55 6.57 -13.44
CA VAL A 28 -6.96 7.60 -14.41
C VAL A 28 -5.85 8.62 -14.68
N ILE A 29 -4.98 8.89 -13.69
CA ILE A 29 -3.89 9.87 -13.79
C ILE A 29 -3.02 9.63 -15.02
N PRO A 30 -2.49 8.41 -15.31
CA PRO A 30 -1.64 8.20 -16.48
C PRO A 30 -2.34 8.53 -17.80
N VAL A 31 -3.66 8.30 -17.89
CA VAL A 31 -4.46 8.62 -19.08
C VAL A 31 -4.64 10.13 -19.23
N TYR A 32 -5.01 10.82 -18.15
CA TYR A 32 -5.11 12.28 -18.11
C TYR A 32 -3.79 12.96 -18.48
N LEU A 33 -2.67 12.51 -17.90
CA LEU A 33 -1.35 13.07 -18.17
C LEU A 33 -0.97 12.98 -19.65
N ARG A 34 -1.24 11.84 -20.30
CA ARG A 34 -1.04 11.69 -21.75
C ARG A 34 -1.89 12.69 -22.55
N GLN A 35 -3.15 12.91 -22.16
CA GLN A 35 -4.04 13.85 -22.86
C GLN A 35 -3.52 15.30 -22.78
N ILE A 36 -2.96 15.71 -21.66
CA ILE A 36 -2.38 17.05 -21.49
C ILE A 36 -0.93 17.15 -22.02
N GLY A 37 -0.47 16.16 -22.78
CA GLY A 37 0.79 16.21 -23.53
C GLY A 37 2.02 15.65 -22.80
N PHE A 38 1.87 14.95 -21.67
CA PHE A 38 3.01 14.27 -21.06
C PHE A 38 3.45 13.07 -21.90
N SER A 39 4.76 12.94 -22.09
CA SER A 39 5.35 11.72 -22.62
C SER A 39 5.30 10.59 -21.60
N VAL A 40 5.32 9.35 -22.07
CA VAL A 40 5.41 8.14 -21.20
C VAL A 40 6.62 8.23 -20.27
N PHE A 41 7.74 8.77 -20.77
CA PHE A 41 8.94 9.01 -19.97
C PHE A 41 8.69 9.97 -18.81
N LEU A 42 8.06 11.13 -19.06
CA LEU A 42 7.75 12.09 -18.00
C LEU A 42 6.77 11.56 -16.95
N ILE A 43 5.80 10.74 -17.37
CA ILE A 43 4.89 10.04 -16.45
C ILE A 43 5.69 9.08 -15.55
N GLY A 44 6.61 8.31 -16.14
CA GLY A 44 7.49 7.42 -15.39
C GLY A 44 8.37 8.17 -14.37
N VAL A 45 8.99 9.29 -14.78
CA VAL A 45 9.77 10.15 -13.87
C VAL A 45 8.89 10.71 -12.75
N LEU A 46 7.68 11.19 -13.07
CA LEU A 46 6.73 11.73 -12.10
C LEU A 46 6.32 10.67 -11.07
N GLU A 47 5.95 9.46 -11.50
CA GLU A 47 5.59 8.37 -10.59
C GLU A 47 6.79 7.88 -9.77
N GLY A 48 8.00 7.88 -10.35
CA GLY A 48 9.24 7.58 -9.62
C GLY A 48 9.53 8.58 -8.50
N VAL A 49 9.48 9.88 -8.80
CA VAL A 49 9.65 10.96 -7.80
C VAL A 49 8.57 10.86 -6.73
N ALA A 50 7.31 10.71 -7.14
CA ALA A 50 6.16 10.54 -6.27
C ALA A 50 6.34 9.37 -5.29
N GLY A 51 6.73 8.20 -5.79
CA GLY A 51 6.99 7.00 -4.98
C GLY A 51 8.17 7.19 -4.02
N PHE A 52 9.26 7.78 -4.50
CA PHE A 52 10.46 8.06 -3.70
C PHE A 52 10.17 9.07 -2.58
N THR A 53 9.47 10.17 -2.88
CA THR A 53 9.04 11.15 -1.88
C THR A 53 8.18 10.49 -0.81
N ALA A 54 7.14 9.74 -1.19
CA ALA A 54 6.31 9.02 -0.22
C ALA A 54 7.14 8.04 0.61
N GLY A 55 8.05 7.29 -0.01
CA GLY A 55 8.92 6.33 0.66
C GLY A 55 9.77 6.96 1.75
N LEU A 56 10.66 7.89 1.39
CA LEU A 56 11.60 8.48 2.34
C LEU A 56 10.92 9.28 3.45
N THR A 57 9.85 10.00 3.12
CA THR A 57 9.16 10.86 4.09
C THR A 57 8.43 10.04 5.16
N LYS A 58 7.98 8.80 4.88
CA LYS A 58 7.44 7.89 5.92
C LYS A 58 8.44 7.65 7.04
N GLY A 59 9.69 7.35 6.71
CA GLY A 59 10.77 7.14 7.68
C GLY A 59 11.06 8.40 8.50
N TYR A 60 11.22 9.54 7.82
CA TYR A 60 11.52 10.82 8.47
C TYR A 60 10.41 11.28 9.41
N PHE A 61 9.16 11.36 8.94
CA PHE A 61 8.03 11.81 9.77
C PHE A 61 7.61 10.78 10.80
N GLY A 62 7.84 9.48 10.55
CA GLY A 62 7.71 8.44 11.56
C GLY A 62 8.63 8.70 12.75
N LYS A 63 9.90 8.96 12.48
CA LYS A 63 10.88 9.34 13.51
C LYS A 63 10.50 10.62 14.24
N TRP A 64 10.16 11.68 13.51
CA TRP A 64 9.78 12.94 14.12
C TRP A 64 8.52 12.80 15.00
N SER A 65 7.59 11.95 14.59
CA SER A 65 6.42 11.61 15.39
C SER A 65 6.76 10.86 16.68
N ASP A 66 7.70 9.92 16.65
CA ASP A 66 8.20 9.26 17.87
C ASP A 66 8.89 10.28 18.78
N GLU A 67 9.80 11.09 18.25
CA GLU A 67 10.58 12.08 19.02
C GLU A 67 9.71 13.12 19.74
N THR A 68 8.62 13.54 19.11
CA THR A 68 7.68 14.51 19.70
C THR A 68 6.68 13.86 20.64
N GLY A 69 6.55 12.53 20.60
CA GLY A 69 5.52 11.77 21.28
C GLY A 69 4.09 12.13 20.83
N ARG A 70 3.95 12.75 19.65
CA ARG A 70 2.68 13.21 19.05
C ARG A 70 2.50 12.61 17.66
N ARG A 71 1.33 12.05 17.38
CA ARG A 71 0.93 11.39 16.13
C ARG A 71 -0.02 12.26 15.34
N LEU A 72 -1.04 12.83 16.00
CA LEU A 72 -2.14 13.53 15.34
C LEU A 72 -1.71 14.71 14.48
N PRO A 73 -0.72 15.56 14.84
CA PRO A 73 -0.30 16.64 13.95
C PRO A 73 0.14 16.12 12.57
N PHE A 74 0.90 15.02 12.54
CA PHE A 74 1.37 14.39 11.30
C PHE A 74 0.24 13.69 10.54
N ILE A 75 -0.67 13.03 11.26
CA ILE A 75 -1.84 12.39 10.64
C ILE A 75 -2.73 13.48 10.00
N LYS A 76 -3.06 14.54 10.75
CA LYS A 76 -3.90 15.67 10.31
C LYS A 76 -3.34 16.36 9.08
N SER A 77 -2.10 16.85 9.18
CA SER A 77 -1.46 17.56 8.08
C SER A 77 -1.29 16.66 6.85
N GLY A 78 -1.00 15.37 7.03
CA GLY A 78 -0.82 14.45 5.91
C GLY A 78 -2.11 14.18 5.14
N TYR A 79 -3.20 13.90 5.85
CA TYR A 79 -4.51 13.73 5.20
C TYR A 79 -5.02 15.03 4.58
N PHE A 80 -4.80 16.17 5.23
CA PHE A 80 -5.15 17.48 4.68
C PHE A 80 -4.40 17.77 3.37
N LEU A 81 -3.08 17.59 3.34
CA LEU A 81 -2.27 17.79 2.13
C LEU A 81 -2.70 16.86 0.98
N SER A 82 -2.94 15.57 1.27
CA SER A 82 -3.44 14.62 0.27
C SER A 82 -4.88 14.91 -0.19
N ALA A 83 -5.72 15.53 0.63
CA ALA A 83 -7.06 15.94 0.21
C ALA A 83 -6.98 17.18 -0.70
N LEU A 84 -6.22 18.18 -0.26
CA LEU A 84 -6.06 19.45 -0.97
C LEU A 84 -5.41 19.28 -2.34
N SER A 85 -4.49 18.33 -2.51
CA SER A 85 -3.83 18.06 -3.79
C SER A 85 -4.80 17.61 -4.90
N LYS A 86 -5.94 17.02 -4.56
CA LYS A 86 -6.89 16.46 -5.53
C LYS A 86 -7.45 17.52 -6.47
N PRO A 87 -8.18 18.55 -5.98
CA PRO A 87 -8.71 19.60 -6.85
C PRO A 87 -7.59 20.42 -7.51
N MET A 88 -6.42 20.55 -6.88
CA MET A 88 -5.27 21.26 -7.46
C MET A 88 -4.79 20.65 -8.79
N MET A 89 -4.97 19.34 -8.98
CA MET A 89 -4.57 18.64 -10.21
C MET A 89 -5.31 19.15 -11.46
N GLY A 90 -6.51 19.69 -11.28
CA GLY A 90 -7.34 20.23 -12.36
C GLY A 90 -7.16 21.73 -12.63
N TRP A 91 -6.31 22.44 -11.88
CA TRP A 91 -6.17 23.90 -12.04
C TRP A 91 -5.35 24.29 -13.27
N TRP A 92 -4.17 23.70 -13.45
CA TRP A 92 -3.27 24.02 -14.57
C TRP A 92 -2.69 22.75 -15.19
N ALA A 93 -2.70 22.70 -16.52
CA ALA A 93 -2.08 21.64 -17.33
C ALA A 93 -0.59 21.91 -17.60
N LEU A 94 0.14 22.45 -16.62
CA LEU A 94 1.57 22.75 -16.73
C LEU A 94 2.39 21.62 -16.09
N PRO A 95 3.45 21.10 -16.74
CA PRO A 95 4.22 19.99 -16.21
C PRO A 95 4.72 20.22 -14.78
N LEU A 96 5.34 21.38 -14.53
CA LEU A 96 5.86 21.73 -13.21
C LEU A 96 4.76 21.76 -12.13
N TRP A 97 3.57 22.22 -12.48
CA TRP A 97 2.43 22.25 -11.56
C TRP A 97 1.96 20.84 -11.20
N VAL A 98 1.80 19.97 -12.20
CA VAL A 98 1.42 18.57 -11.98
C VAL A 98 2.47 17.84 -11.14
N PHE A 99 3.77 18.06 -11.39
CA PHE A 99 4.85 17.54 -10.55
C PHE A 99 4.72 18.00 -9.10
N PHE A 100 4.47 19.30 -8.89
CA PHE A 100 4.26 19.87 -7.56
C PHE A 100 3.06 19.23 -6.86
N VAL A 101 1.90 19.18 -7.52
CA VAL A 101 0.65 18.61 -6.95
C VAL A 101 0.81 17.12 -6.64
N ARG A 102 1.43 16.34 -7.55
CA ARG A 102 1.69 14.92 -7.33
C ARG A 102 2.63 14.69 -6.16
N THR A 103 3.70 15.48 -6.07
CA THR A 103 4.64 15.42 -4.96
C THR A 103 3.99 15.80 -3.64
N LEU A 104 3.12 16.82 -3.64
CA LEU A 104 2.36 17.26 -2.46
C LEU A 104 1.43 16.16 -1.94
N ASP A 105 0.71 15.49 -2.84
CA ASP A 105 -0.16 14.36 -2.52
C ASP A 105 0.62 13.23 -1.83
N ARG A 106 1.78 12.88 -2.41
CA ARG A 106 2.65 11.81 -1.90
C ARG A 106 3.37 12.18 -0.61
N LEU A 107 3.77 13.44 -0.45
CA LEU A 107 4.27 13.99 0.80
C LEU A 107 3.21 13.87 1.91
N GLY A 108 1.94 14.16 1.60
CA GLY A 108 0.82 13.97 2.52
C GLY A 108 0.69 12.52 3.00
N LYS A 109 0.77 11.54 2.07
CA LYS A 109 0.79 10.10 2.40
C LYS A 109 1.99 9.74 3.27
N GLY A 110 3.17 10.29 2.96
CA GLY A 110 4.39 10.07 3.73
C GLY A 110 4.33 10.62 5.17
N LEU A 111 3.76 11.81 5.34
CA LEU A 111 3.58 12.46 6.64
C LEU A 111 2.72 11.60 7.59
N ARG A 112 1.61 11.05 7.09
CA ARG A 112 0.58 10.40 7.92
C ARG A 112 0.84 8.92 8.22
N THR A 113 1.43 8.16 7.29
CA THR A 113 1.34 6.68 7.32
C THR A 113 1.98 6.07 8.57
N ALA A 114 3.25 6.38 8.84
CA ALA A 114 3.95 5.81 9.98
C ALA A 114 3.34 6.24 11.33
N ALA A 115 2.93 7.50 11.45
CA ALA A 115 2.27 8.02 12.64
C ALA A 115 0.88 7.38 12.87
N ARG A 116 0.10 7.19 11.80
CA ARG A 116 -1.20 6.50 11.81
C ARG A 116 -1.05 5.07 12.28
N ASP A 117 -0.12 4.33 11.69
CA ASP A 117 0.09 2.93 12.00
C ASP A 117 0.60 2.75 13.45
N ALA A 118 1.43 3.67 13.94
CA ALA A 118 1.81 3.71 15.35
C ALA A 118 0.62 4.02 16.29
N LEU A 119 -0.28 4.93 15.91
CA LEU A 119 -1.49 5.22 16.70
C LEU A 119 -2.45 4.02 16.74
N LEU A 120 -2.56 3.25 15.65
CA LEU A 120 -3.28 1.96 15.65
C LEU A 120 -2.63 0.97 16.61
N ALA A 121 -1.31 0.83 16.57
CA ALA A 121 -0.56 -0.06 17.46
C ALA A 121 -0.76 0.31 18.94
N GLN A 122 -0.78 1.61 19.28
CA GLN A 122 -1.07 2.11 20.63
C GLN A 122 -2.50 1.79 21.09
N ASN A 123 -3.44 1.68 20.15
CA ASN A 123 -4.85 1.34 20.41
C ASN A 123 -5.13 -0.16 20.24
N SER A 124 -4.12 -1.00 20.43
CA SER A 124 -4.22 -2.46 20.35
C SER A 124 -3.49 -3.14 21.52
N THR A 125 -3.89 -4.36 21.85
CA THR A 125 -3.14 -5.23 22.78
C THR A 125 -2.28 -6.22 21.99
N PRO A 126 -1.25 -6.85 22.59
CA PRO A 126 -0.46 -7.88 21.89
C PRO A 126 -1.31 -8.99 21.24
N GLN A 127 -2.43 -9.38 21.87
CA GLN A 127 -3.34 -10.44 21.41
C GLN A 127 -4.39 -9.98 20.39
N THR A 128 -4.47 -8.68 20.09
CA THR A 128 -5.50 -8.10 19.21
C THR A 128 -4.89 -7.25 18.08
N LYS A 129 -3.56 -7.12 18.06
CA LYS A 129 -2.85 -6.20 17.19
C LYS A 129 -3.03 -6.56 15.72
N ALA A 130 -2.97 -7.85 15.35
CA ALA A 130 -3.16 -8.24 13.96
C ALA A 130 -4.60 -8.02 13.51
N ARG A 131 -5.61 -8.25 14.35
CA ARG A 131 -7.02 -7.88 14.06
C ARG A 131 -7.22 -6.39 13.88
N VAL A 132 -6.59 -5.54 14.69
CA VAL A 132 -6.70 -4.08 14.56
C VAL A 132 -6.12 -3.60 13.23
N PHE A 133 -4.92 -4.06 12.87
CA PHE A 133 -4.31 -3.75 11.58
C PHE A 133 -5.11 -4.34 10.41
N GLY A 134 -5.62 -5.56 10.55
CA GLY A 134 -6.46 -6.23 9.56
C GLY A 134 -7.79 -5.51 9.32
N PHE A 135 -8.46 -5.04 10.39
CA PHE A 135 -9.67 -4.22 10.28
C PHE A 135 -9.40 -2.90 9.57
N HIS A 136 -8.33 -2.20 9.98
CA HIS A 136 -7.93 -0.97 9.32
C HIS A 136 -7.64 -1.21 7.84
N ARG A 137 -6.90 -2.27 7.50
CA ARG A 137 -6.59 -2.58 6.11
C ARG A 137 -7.82 -3.00 5.30
N SER A 138 -8.76 -3.71 5.92
CA SER A 138 -10.06 -4.02 5.30
C SER A 138 -10.78 -2.74 4.82
N MET A 139 -10.87 -1.73 5.69
CA MET A 139 -11.54 -0.46 5.38
C MET A 139 -10.77 0.39 4.35
N ASP A 140 -9.43 0.42 4.45
CA ASP A 140 -8.52 1.08 3.50
C ASP A 140 -8.70 0.49 2.09
N THR A 141 -8.59 -0.84 1.96
CA THR A 141 -8.78 -1.55 0.68
C THR A 141 -10.22 -1.48 0.18
N LEU A 142 -11.23 -1.45 1.06
CA LEU A 142 -12.61 -1.23 0.63
C LEU A 142 -12.77 0.13 -0.08
N GLY A 143 -12.06 1.15 0.39
CA GLY A 143 -11.94 2.43 -0.31
C GLY A 143 -11.31 2.29 -1.70
N ALA A 144 -10.26 1.46 -1.81
CA ALA A 144 -9.60 1.13 -3.08
C ALA A 144 -10.46 0.33 -4.07
N ALA A 145 -11.49 -0.38 -3.60
CA ALA A 145 -12.50 -0.99 -4.46
C ALA A 145 -13.56 0.04 -4.91
N ILE A 146 -14.05 0.86 -3.98
CA ILE A 146 -15.11 1.85 -4.25
C ILE A 146 -14.62 2.95 -5.19
N GLY A 147 -13.38 3.42 -5.02
CA GLY A 147 -12.83 4.54 -5.78
C GLY A 147 -12.86 4.35 -7.30
N PRO A 148 -12.22 3.30 -7.85
CA PRO A 148 -12.26 2.99 -9.28
C PRO A 148 -13.68 2.79 -9.82
N CYS A 149 -14.59 2.19 -9.04
CA CYS A 149 -16.01 2.06 -9.43
C CYS A 149 -16.68 3.43 -9.62
N LEU A 150 -16.47 4.37 -8.69
CA LEU A 150 -17.00 5.73 -8.81
C LEU A 150 -16.37 6.49 -9.99
N ALA A 151 -15.07 6.32 -10.22
CA ALA A 151 -14.37 6.92 -11.35
C ALA A 151 -14.90 6.40 -12.69
N LEU A 152 -15.10 5.09 -12.81
CA LEU A 152 -15.69 4.47 -14.00
C LEU A 152 -17.12 4.95 -14.24
N ALA A 153 -17.97 4.96 -13.22
CA ALA A 153 -19.35 5.42 -13.35
C ALA A 153 -19.41 6.88 -13.83
N LEU A 154 -18.54 7.74 -13.28
CA LEU A 154 -18.46 9.13 -13.69
C LEU A 154 -17.95 9.29 -15.13
N LEU A 155 -16.86 8.63 -15.50
CA LEU A 155 -16.27 8.75 -16.83
C LEU A 155 -17.12 8.07 -17.91
N TRP A 156 -17.96 7.10 -17.54
CA TRP A 156 -18.98 6.57 -18.43
C TRP A 156 -20.08 7.60 -18.71
N TRP A 157 -20.51 8.35 -17.68
CA TRP A 157 -21.52 9.40 -17.83
C TRP A 157 -20.97 10.69 -18.48
N GLN A 158 -19.73 11.08 -18.17
CA GLN A 158 -19.04 12.28 -18.67
C GLN A 158 -17.65 11.90 -19.21
N PRO A 159 -17.58 11.29 -20.41
CA PRO A 159 -16.32 10.84 -20.99
C PRO A 159 -15.27 11.95 -21.08
N GLY A 160 -14.05 11.65 -20.61
CA GLY A 160 -12.91 12.57 -20.67
C GLY A 160 -12.95 13.73 -19.66
N ASN A 161 -13.97 13.84 -18.80
CA ASN A 161 -14.06 14.92 -17.81
C ASN A 161 -13.25 14.63 -16.53
N TYR A 162 -11.92 14.56 -16.68
CA TYR A 162 -10.99 14.30 -15.59
C TYR A 162 -10.95 15.40 -14.53
N ILE A 163 -11.21 16.65 -14.93
CA ILE A 163 -11.26 17.79 -14.00
C ILE A 163 -12.42 17.61 -13.01
N LEU A 164 -13.62 17.25 -13.50
CA LEU A 164 -14.76 16.93 -12.62
C LEU A 164 -14.42 15.77 -11.68
N LEU A 165 -13.71 14.74 -12.16
CA LEU A 165 -13.27 13.63 -11.32
C LEU A 165 -12.35 14.10 -10.18
N PHE A 166 -11.42 15.02 -10.42
CA PHE A 166 -10.56 15.61 -9.39
C PHE A 166 -11.36 16.36 -8.31
N TRP A 167 -12.38 17.10 -8.72
CA TRP A 167 -13.29 17.78 -7.79
C TRP A 167 -14.16 16.81 -6.99
N ILE A 168 -14.69 15.76 -7.62
CA ILE A 168 -15.49 14.75 -6.92
C ILE A 168 -14.60 13.97 -5.93
N ALA A 169 -13.37 13.63 -6.31
CA ALA A 169 -12.42 12.97 -5.42
C ALA A 169 -12.06 13.84 -4.19
N PHE A 170 -12.22 15.16 -4.26
CA PHE A 170 -12.03 16.04 -3.11
C PHE A 170 -13.04 15.79 -1.99
N VAL A 171 -14.29 15.43 -2.33
CA VAL A 171 -15.39 15.23 -1.36
C VAL A 171 -15.06 14.13 -0.33
N PRO A 172 -14.73 12.89 -0.72
CA PRO A 172 -14.31 11.88 0.27
C PRO A 172 -12.99 12.28 0.96
N GLY A 173 -12.09 13.01 0.28
CA GLY A 173 -10.91 13.59 0.93
C GLY A 173 -11.26 14.53 2.10
N LEU A 174 -12.25 15.41 1.92
CA LEU A 174 -12.76 16.29 2.96
C LEU A 174 -13.46 15.54 4.09
N LEU A 175 -14.22 14.47 3.77
CA LEU A 175 -14.83 13.63 4.80
C LEU A 175 -13.75 12.97 5.69
N SER A 176 -12.69 12.45 5.07
CA SER A 176 -11.50 11.93 5.79
C SER A 176 -10.90 13.00 6.72
N VAL A 177 -10.69 14.22 6.20
CA VAL A 177 -10.17 15.34 7.01
C VAL A 177 -11.14 15.73 8.13
N GLY A 178 -12.44 15.78 7.88
CA GLY A 178 -13.45 16.09 8.91
C GLY A 178 -13.44 15.06 10.05
N LEU A 179 -13.39 13.77 9.72
CA LEU A 179 -13.37 12.69 10.70
C LEU A 179 -12.14 12.70 11.60
N ILE A 180 -11.02 13.21 11.10
CA ILE A 180 -9.76 13.29 11.84
C ILE A 180 -9.86 14.18 13.09
N PHE A 181 -10.73 15.20 13.06
CA PHE A 181 -10.88 16.14 14.18
C PHE A 181 -11.53 15.50 15.40
N PHE A 182 -12.23 14.37 15.21
CA PHE A 182 -12.79 13.58 16.30
C PHE A 182 -11.79 12.60 16.92
N LEU A 183 -10.59 12.44 16.34
CA LEU A 183 -9.55 11.62 16.93
C LEU A 183 -8.96 12.29 18.16
N ARG A 184 -8.73 11.48 19.18
CA ARG A 184 -8.02 11.86 20.40
C ARG A 184 -6.77 11.02 20.51
N GLU A 185 -5.72 11.64 21.03
CA GLU A 185 -4.43 10.99 21.23
C GLU A 185 -3.99 11.15 22.68
N GLY A 186 -3.46 10.07 23.25
CA GLY A 186 -2.69 10.09 24.49
C GLY A 186 -1.20 10.25 24.17
N ARG A 187 -0.40 10.69 25.15
CA ARG A 187 1.05 10.80 24.95
C ARG A 187 1.68 9.43 24.66
N ALA A 188 2.52 9.37 23.63
CA ALA A 188 3.34 8.20 23.34
C ALA A 188 4.51 8.06 24.35
N PRO A 189 5.08 6.85 24.50
CA PRO A 189 6.36 6.66 25.20
C PRO A 189 7.47 7.54 24.62
N ALA A 190 8.47 7.87 25.44
CA ALA A 190 9.64 8.60 24.97
C ALA A 190 10.44 7.76 23.96
N ALA A 191 10.76 8.36 22.81
CA ALA A 191 11.57 7.72 21.76
C ALA A 191 12.99 7.41 22.25
N THR A 192 13.56 6.31 21.74
CA THR A 192 14.96 5.96 22.02
C THR A 192 15.93 6.70 21.10
N LEU A 193 15.51 7.00 19.86
CA LEU A 193 16.29 7.82 18.95
C LEU A 193 16.18 9.29 19.31
N ARG A 194 17.34 9.96 19.39
CA ARG A 194 17.44 11.42 19.54
C ARG A 194 17.24 12.14 18.20
N ARG A 195 16.94 13.44 18.28
CA ARG A 195 16.90 14.38 17.15
C ARG A 195 18.10 14.18 16.21
N GLY A 196 17.84 14.24 14.91
CA GLY A 196 18.86 14.09 13.88
C GLY A 196 18.40 14.64 12.53
N ASN A 197 19.24 14.51 11.52
CA ASN A 197 18.95 14.96 10.15
C ASN A 197 17.87 14.11 9.46
N PHE A 198 17.52 14.46 8.22
CA PHE A 198 16.47 13.79 7.44
C PHE A 198 16.65 12.26 7.33
N PHE A 199 17.89 11.79 7.21
CA PHE A 199 18.21 10.36 7.04
C PHE A 199 18.47 9.61 8.35
N SER A 200 18.34 10.28 9.50
CA SER A 200 18.66 9.69 10.79
C SER A 200 17.75 8.52 11.21
N PHE A 201 16.60 8.32 10.54
CA PHE A 201 15.74 7.15 10.77
C PHE A 201 16.40 5.84 10.35
N PHE A 202 17.33 5.84 9.40
CA PHE A 202 18.10 4.64 9.03
C PHE A 202 18.96 4.11 10.19
N ARG A 203 19.34 4.99 11.14
CA ARG A 203 20.09 4.59 12.35
C ARG A 203 19.29 3.64 13.24
N TYR A 204 17.96 3.58 13.09
CA TYR A 204 17.12 2.63 13.80
C TYR A 204 17.57 1.18 13.56
N TRP A 205 18.07 0.86 12.35
CA TRP A 205 18.58 -0.48 12.04
C TRP A 205 19.70 -0.93 12.98
N GLY A 206 20.53 0.00 13.47
CA GLY A 206 21.61 -0.28 14.43
C GLY A 206 21.06 -0.75 15.78
N ILE A 207 20.06 -0.05 16.30
CA ILE A 207 19.49 -0.27 17.64
C ILE A 207 18.32 -1.26 17.67
N ALA A 208 17.75 -1.61 16.51
CA ALA A 208 16.61 -2.51 16.43
C ALA A 208 16.93 -3.90 17.00
N ARG A 209 15.91 -4.56 17.57
CA ARG A 209 16.05 -5.93 18.07
C ARG A 209 16.49 -6.88 16.95
N PRO A 210 17.31 -7.92 17.21
CA PRO A 210 17.70 -8.89 16.19
C PRO A 210 16.51 -9.54 15.48
N THR A 211 15.42 -9.80 16.20
CA THR A 211 14.17 -10.35 15.65
C THR A 211 13.51 -9.40 14.65
N TYR A 212 13.53 -8.07 14.91
CA TYR A 212 13.05 -7.08 13.95
C TYR A 212 13.90 -7.09 12.68
N LYS A 213 15.24 -7.08 12.81
CA LYS A 213 16.16 -7.06 11.66
C LYS A 213 15.96 -8.28 10.74
N ARG A 214 15.83 -9.48 11.33
CA ARG A 214 15.57 -10.72 10.58
C ARG A 214 14.23 -10.68 9.84
N LEU A 215 13.16 -10.30 10.53
CA LEU A 215 11.84 -10.18 9.91
C LEU A 215 11.85 -9.15 8.77
N ALA A 216 12.36 -7.95 9.05
CA ALA A 216 12.43 -6.87 8.07
C ALA A 216 13.31 -7.25 6.88
N ALA A 217 14.46 -7.93 7.09
CA ALA A 217 15.32 -8.38 6.00
C ALA A 217 14.61 -9.35 5.04
N GLY A 218 13.91 -10.36 5.58
CA GLY A 218 13.17 -11.33 4.76
C GLY A 218 12.04 -10.67 3.96
N LEU A 219 11.29 -9.77 4.60
CA LEU A 219 10.22 -9.03 3.92
C LEU A 219 10.76 -8.01 2.92
N LEU A 220 11.86 -7.32 3.22
CA LEU A 220 12.48 -6.37 2.28
C LEU A 220 13.10 -7.08 1.08
N PHE A 221 13.67 -8.27 1.27
CA PHE A 221 14.11 -9.11 0.17
C PHE A 221 12.93 -9.47 -0.74
N PHE A 222 11.79 -9.88 -0.18
CA PHE A 222 10.56 -10.08 -0.96
C PHE A 222 10.16 -8.81 -1.73
N THR A 223 10.21 -7.63 -1.10
CA THR A 223 9.85 -6.36 -1.77
C THR A 223 10.75 -5.98 -2.95
N LEU A 224 11.97 -6.52 -3.05
CA LEU A 224 12.84 -6.32 -4.21
C LEU A 224 12.35 -7.06 -5.46
N PHE A 225 11.40 -7.99 -5.31
CA PHE A 225 10.83 -8.77 -6.41
C PHE A 225 9.30 -8.61 -6.51
N ASN A 226 8.66 -8.05 -5.48
CA ASN A 226 7.24 -7.69 -5.50
C ASN A 226 7.01 -6.42 -6.33
N SER A 227 6.94 -6.58 -7.65
CA SER A 227 6.71 -5.49 -8.60
C SER A 227 5.29 -4.93 -8.51
N SER A 228 5.03 -3.84 -9.23
CA SER A 228 3.69 -3.25 -9.29
C SER A 228 2.63 -4.23 -9.83
N ASP A 229 1.44 -4.20 -9.23
CA ASP A 229 0.24 -4.93 -9.69
C ASP A 229 -0.08 -4.69 -11.18
N VAL A 230 0.41 -3.58 -11.76
CA VAL A 230 0.30 -3.28 -13.19
C VAL A 230 0.77 -4.43 -14.08
N PHE A 231 1.78 -5.21 -13.69
CA PHE A 231 2.24 -6.35 -14.48
C PHE A 231 1.20 -7.49 -14.52
N LEU A 232 0.51 -7.75 -13.40
CA LEU A 232 -0.60 -8.73 -13.35
C LEU A 232 -1.78 -8.24 -14.20
N LEU A 233 -2.09 -6.94 -14.12
CA LEU A 233 -3.14 -6.32 -14.93
C LEU A 233 -2.81 -6.33 -16.43
N LEU A 234 -1.55 -6.09 -16.80
CA LEU A 234 -1.10 -6.16 -18.18
C LEU A 234 -1.25 -7.58 -18.74
N LYS A 235 -0.81 -8.59 -17.98
CA LYS A 235 -0.98 -10.00 -18.37
C LYS A 235 -2.46 -10.36 -18.51
N ALA A 236 -3.31 -9.88 -17.60
CA ALA A 236 -4.75 -10.08 -17.66
C ALA A 236 -5.36 -9.47 -18.93
N HIS A 237 -5.03 -8.20 -19.23
CA HIS A 237 -5.48 -7.52 -20.44
C HIS A 237 -5.05 -8.29 -21.71
N GLU A 238 -3.78 -8.70 -21.80
CA GLU A 238 -3.28 -9.50 -22.92
C GLU A 238 -4.05 -10.81 -23.11
N LEU A 239 -4.40 -11.50 -22.02
CA LEU A 239 -5.16 -12.74 -22.07
C LEU A 239 -6.62 -12.52 -22.50
N PHE A 240 -7.30 -11.51 -21.94
CA PHE A 240 -8.66 -11.17 -22.34
C PHE A 240 -8.74 -10.79 -23.83
N ALA A 241 -7.78 -10.00 -24.32
CA ALA A 241 -7.70 -9.63 -25.73
C ALA A 241 -7.45 -10.86 -26.63
N ARG A 242 -6.59 -11.80 -26.21
CA ARG A 242 -6.35 -13.06 -26.95
C ARG A 242 -7.58 -13.96 -27.04
N GLU A 243 -8.49 -13.90 -26.06
CA GLU A 243 -9.76 -14.62 -26.08
C GLU A 243 -10.83 -13.99 -26.98
N GLY A 244 -10.47 -12.97 -27.77
CA GLY A 244 -11.35 -12.35 -28.76
C GLY A 244 -12.19 -11.19 -28.22
N HIS A 245 -11.95 -10.73 -26.99
CA HIS A 245 -12.57 -9.50 -26.48
C HIS A 245 -11.99 -8.29 -27.22
N SER A 246 -12.86 -7.33 -27.58
CA SER A 246 -12.40 -6.02 -28.05
C SER A 246 -11.54 -5.32 -26.99
N ASN A 247 -10.67 -4.40 -27.39
CA ASN A 247 -9.81 -3.65 -26.44
C ASN A 247 -10.62 -2.99 -25.33
N ALA A 248 -11.77 -2.38 -25.65
CA ALA A 248 -12.64 -1.75 -24.64
C ALA A 248 -13.21 -2.76 -23.64
N GLN A 249 -13.53 -3.98 -24.09
CA GLN A 249 -13.98 -5.05 -23.20
C GLN A 249 -12.84 -5.58 -22.33
N ALA A 250 -11.64 -5.78 -22.91
CA ALA A 250 -10.46 -6.22 -22.19
C ALA A 250 -10.04 -5.23 -21.09
N ASP A 251 -10.10 -3.92 -21.38
CA ASP A 251 -9.88 -2.85 -20.40
C ASP A 251 -10.90 -2.96 -19.25
N GLY A 252 -12.19 -3.07 -19.57
CA GLY A 252 -13.25 -3.22 -18.57
C GLY A 252 -13.08 -4.45 -17.68
N LEU A 253 -12.74 -5.61 -18.27
CA LEU A 253 -12.49 -6.85 -17.54
C LEU A 253 -11.23 -6.76 -16.66
N THR A 254 -10.18 -6.10 -17.13
CA THR A 254 -8.95 -5.87 -16.36
C THR A 254 -9.22 -5.01 -15.13
N ILE A 255 -10.02 -3.94 -15.28
CA ILE A 255 -10.44 -3.12 -14.13
C ILE A 255 -11.35 -3.93 -13.20
N GLY A 256 -12.25 -4.75 -13.75
CA GLY A 256 -13.07 -5.70 -12.98
C GLY A 256 -12.22 -6.67 -12.14
N ALA A 257 -11.13 -7.19 -12.69
CA ALA A 257 -10.20 -8.06 -11.98
C ALA A 257 -9.47 -7.33 -10.84
N TYR A 258 -9.07 -6.07 -11.05
CA TYR A 258 -8.51 -5.22 -9.99
C TYR A 258 -9.51 -4.94 -8.87
N ILE A 259 -10.78 -4.65 -9.21
CA ILE A 259 -11.86 -4.46 -8.24
C ILE A 259 -12.08 -5.76 -7.45
N LEU A 260 -12.13 -6.91 -8.13
CA LEU A 260 -12.29 -8.22 -7.47
C LEU A 260 -11.17 -8.46 -6.45
N TYR A 261 -9.91 -8.22 -6.84
CA TYR A 261 -8.77 -8.29 -5.94
C TYR A 261 -8.98 -7.45 -4.68
N ASN A 262 -9.35 -6.18 -4.83
CA ASN A 262 -9.57 -5.28 -3.69
C ASN A 262 -10.75 -5.71 -2.82
N VAL A 263 -11.85 -6.19 -3.40
CA VAL A 263 -13.00 -6.71 -2.65
C VAL A 263 -12.62 -7.95 -1.83
N VAL A 264 -11.91 -8.91 -2.44
CA VAL A 264 -11.45 -10.12 -1.73
C VAL A 264 -10.47 -9.76 -0.63
N PHE A 265 -9.50 -8.88 -0.91
CA PHE A 265 -8.56 -8.39 0.09
C PHE A 265 -9.29 -7.68 1.24
N ALA A 266 -10.21 -6.76 0.95
CA ALA A 266 -11.00 -6.07 1.96
C ALA A 266 -11.78 -7.05 2.85
N ALA A 267 -12.43 -8.05 2.26
CA ALA A 267 -13.19 -9.06 3.00
C ALA A 267 -12.29 -9.99 3.85
N ALA A 268 -11.11 -10.35 3.33
CA ALA A 268 -10.22 -11.32 3.97
C ALA A 268 -9.26 -10.69 5.00
N ALA A 269 -9.00 -9.38 4.96
CA ALA A 269 -7.99 -8.73 5.82
C ALA A 269 -8.29 -8.85 7.33
N TYR A 270 -9.53 -8.66 7.76
CA TYR A 270 -9.90 -8.83 9.17
C TYR A 270 -9.85 -10.30 9.63
N PRO A 271 -10.41 -11.28 8.89
CA PRO A 271 -10.22 -12.70 9.17
C PRO A 271 -8.75 -13.13 9.22
N ALA A 272 -7.91 -12.66 8.29
CA ALA A 272 -6.49 -12.96 8.28
C ALA A 272 -5.77 -12.39 9.52
N GLY A 273 -6.13 -11.17 9.94
CA GLY A 273 -5.68 -10.61 11.21
C GLY A 273 -6.13 -11.43 12.43
N ALA A 274 -7.36 -11.93 12.43
CA ALA A 274 -7.87 -12.82 13.48
C ALA A 274 -7.15 -14.16 13.53
N LEU A 275 -6.82 -14.72 12.36
CA LEU A 275 -6.02 -15.92 12.25
C LEU A 275 -4.61 -15.67 12.79
N ALA A 276 -3.98 -14.54 12.44
CA ALA A 276 -2.64 -14.19 12.89
C ALA A 276 -2.55 -13.99 14.41
N ASP A 277 -3.55 -13.37 15.03
CA ASP A 277 -3.64 -13.28 16.50
C ASP A 277 -3.80 -14.66 17.17
N ARG A 278 -4.35 -15.67 16.46
CA ARG A 278 -4.62 -17.01 17.01
C ARG A 278 -3.46 -17.99 16.82
N ILE A 279 -2.88 -18.05 15.63
CA ILE A 279 -1.85 -19.05 15.27
C ILE A 279 -0.44 -18.44 15.10
N GLY A 280 -0.31 -17.14 15.35
CA GLY A 280 0.93 -16.38 15.21
C GLY A 280 1.06 -15.70 13.84
N PRO A 281 1.58 -14.45 13.78
CA PRO A 281 1.72 -13.69 12.53
C PRO A 281 2.66 -14.36 11.54
N ARG A 282 3.67 -15.09 12.04
CA ARG A 282 4.64 -15.83 11.22
C ARG A 282 3.98 -16.81 10.26
N ARG A 283 3.10 -17.67 10.78
CA ARG A 283 2.45 -18.72 9.99
C ARG A 283 1.54 -18.13 8.91
N VAL A 284 0.83 -17.06 9.25
CA VAL A 284 -0.06 -16.36 8.31
C VAL A 284 0.73 -15.67 7.21
N ILE A 285 1.82 -14.96 7.53
CA ILE A 285 2.68 -14.31 6.52
C ILE A 285 3.34 -15.35 5.61
N VAL A 286 3.87 -16.44 6.18
CA VAL A 286 4.45 -17.53 5.37
C VAL A 286 3.41 -18.12 4.43
N GLY A 287 2.20 -18.43 4.93
CA GLY A 287 1.09 -18.90 4.10
C GLY A 287 0.73 -17.91 2.98
N GLY A 288 0.70 -16.61 3.30
CA GLY A 288 0.49 -15.55 2.32
C GLY A 288 1.59 -15.48 1.25
N LEU A 289 2.87 -15.58 1.63
CA LEU A 289 3.99 -15.59 0.67
C LEU A 289 4.00 -16.85 -0.22
N LEU A 290 3.63 -18.01 0.32
CA LEU A 290 3.46 -19.22 -0.47
C LEU A 290 2.29 -19.09 -1.45
N LEU A 291 1.18 -18.47 -1.01
CA LEU A 291 0.04 -18.16 -1.86
C LEU A 291 0.44 -17.20 -2.99
N PHE A 292 1.20 -16.15 -2.67
CA PHE A 292 1.77 -15.24 -3.67
C PHE A 292 2.65 -15.97 -4.68
N ALA A 293 3.56 -16.84 -4.21
CA ALA A 293 4.42 -17.62 -5.09
C ALA A 293 3.60 -18.51 -6.04
N GLY A 294 2.52 -19.14 -5.52
CA GLY A 294 1.57 -19.91 -6.33
C GLY A 294 0.85 -19.06 -7.36
N VAL A 295 0.39 -17.86 -7.00
CA VAL A 295 -0.26 -16.91 -7.93
C VAL A 295 0.70 -16.50 -9.04
N TYR A 296 1.94 -16.10 -8.70
CA TYR A 296 2.91 -15.69 -9.72
C TYR A 296 3.34 -16.86 -10.60
N ALA A 297 3.47 -18.07 -10.05
CA ALA A 297 3.70 -19.27 -10.87
C ALA A 297 2.51 -19.56 -11.81
N LEU A 298 1.27 -19.37 -11.34
CA LEU A 298 0.07 -19.48 -12.17
C LEU A 298 0.10 -18.46 -13.32
N PHE A 299 0.39 -17.18 -13.05
CA PHE A 299 0.48 -16.14 -14.08
C PHE A 299 1.64 -16.35 -15.06
N ALA A 300 2.73 -16.97 -14.62
CA ALA A 300 3.85 -17.32 -15.50
C ALA A 300 3.43 -18.29 -16.62
N GLY A 301 2.53 -19.22 -16.32
CA GLY A 301 1.98 -20.22 -17.25
C GLY A 301 0.52 -20.00 -17.65
N ALA A 302 -0.07 -18.84 -17.37
CA ALA A 302 -1.49 -18.61 -17.61
C ALA A 302 -1.79 -18.45 -19.11
N GLU A 303 -2.74 -19.27 -19.58
CA GLU A 303 -3.24 -19.28 -20.97
C GLU A 303 -4.75 -18.99 -21.07
N SER A 304 -5.46 -18.84 -19.95
CA SER A 304 -6.91 -18.61 -19.91
C SER A 304 -7.30 -17.53 -18.90
N SER A 305 -8.38 -16.80 -19.20
CA SER A 305 -9.02 -15.84 -18.30
C SER A 305 -9.51 -16.46 -16.99
N VAL A 306 -9.84 -17.74 -16.95
CA VAL A 306 -10.21 -18.43 -15.70
C VAL A 306 -9.04 -18.39 -14.71
N ALA A 307 -7.81 -18.59 -15.20
CA ALA A 307 -6.60 -18.50 -14.38
C ALA A 307 -6.38 -17.06 -13.87
N VAL A 308 -6.75 -16.04 -14.66
CA VAL A 308 -6.69 -14.63 -14.25
C VAL A 308 -7.62 -14.37 -13.07
N TRP A 309 -8.90 -14.74 -13.19
CA TRP A 309 -9.88 -14.52 -12.13
C TRP A 309 -9.53 -15.28 -10.85
N ALA A 310 -9.18 -16.56 -10.95
CA ALA A 310 -8.71 -17.35 -9.81
C ALA A 310 -7.45 -16.73 -9.19
N GLY A 311 -6.52 -16.29 -10.03
CA GLY A 311 -5.29 -15.62 -9.63
C GLY A 311 -5.55 -14.37 -8.81
N PHE A 312 -6.45 -13.47 -9.22
CA PHE A 312 -6.78 -12.26 -8.46
C PHE A 312 -7.53 -12.52 -7.15
N VAL A 313 -8.36 -13.57 -7.07
CA VAL A 313 -8.96 -14.01 -5.80
C VAL A 313 -7.88 -14.46 -4.82
N LEU A 314 -6.99 -15.34 -5.27
CA LEU A 314 -5.88 -15.84 -4.45
C LEU A 314 -4.91 -14.70 -4.07
N TYR A 315 -4.67 -13.76 -4.99
CA TYR A 315 -3.84 -12.58 -4.75
C TYR A 315 -4.44 -11.69 -3.65
N GLY A 316 -5.76 -11.47 -3.64
CA GLY A 316 -6.44 -10.73 -2.57
C GLY A 316 -6.26 -11.39 -1.20
N CYS A 317 -6.32 -12.71 -1.14
CA CYS A 317 -6.05 -13.48 0.08
C CYS A 317 -4.58 -13.37 0.54
N TYR A 318 -3.62 -13.34 -0.40
CA TYR A 318 -2.21 -13.08 -0.08
C TYR A 318 -2.04 -11.69 0.57
N ALA A 319 -2.61 -10.66 -0.04
CA ALA A 319 -2.48 -9.29 0.43
C ALA A 319 -3.09 -9.15 1.84
N ALA A 320 -4.24 -9.79 2.08
CA ALA A 320 -4.88 -9.92 3.40
C ALA A 320 -3.96 -10.55 4.45
N ALA A 321 -3.26 -11.62 4.09
CA ALA A 321 -2.39 -12.37 4.99
C ALA A 321 -1.05 -11.67 5.29
N THR A 322 -0.64 -10.70 4.47
CA THR A 322 0.69 -10.10 4.56
C THR A 322 0.69 -8.65 4.99
N GLU A 323 -0.06 -7.76 4.33
CA GLU A 323 0.08 -6.30 4.52
C GLU A 323 -0.19 -5.84 5.97
N GLY A 324 -1.37 -6.16 6.50
CA GLY A 324 -1.75 -5.78 7.87
C GLY A 324 -0.96 -6.55 8.92
N VAL A 325 -0.75 -7.85 8.68
CA VAL A 325 -0.10 -8.76 9.62
C VAL A 325 1.39 -8.43 9.77
N ALA A 326 2.11 -8.15 8.69
CA ALA A 326 3.52 -7.75 8.74
C ALA A 326 3.72 -6.46 9.55
N LYS A 327 2.90 -5.44 9.30
CA LYS A 327 2.96 -4.17 10.06
C LYS A 327 2.62 -4.37 11.53
N SER A 328 1.60 -5.17 11.86
CA SER A 328 1.27 -5.50 13.25
C SER A 328 2.44 -6.18 13.98
N TRP A 329 3.16 -7.08 13.30
CA TRP A 329 4.26 -7.83 13.89
C TRP A 329 5.49 -6.94 14.09
N LEU A 330 5.87 -6.16 13.07
CA LEU A 330 6.96 -5.18 13.16
C LEU A 330 6.69 -4.15 14.27
N ALA A 331 5.46 -3.65 14.38
CA ALA A 331 5.06 -2.74 15.45
C ALA A 331 5.17 -3.40 16.85
N GLY A 332 4.89 -4.69 16.96
CA GLY A 332 5.07 -5.47 18.19
C GLY A 332 6.53 -5.58 18.65
N LEU A 333 7.48 -5.56 17.72
CA LEU A 333 8.91 -5.67 18.00
C LEU A 333 9.57 -4.31 18.34
N ALA A 334 8.85 -3.20 18.18
CA ALA A 334 9.33 -1.84 18.34
C ALA A 334 8.37 -0.96 19.17
N PRO A 335 8.06 -1.29 20.44
CA PRO A 335 7.02 -0.58 21.20
C PRO A 335 7.37 0.87 21.55
N THR A 336 8.65 1.23 21.63
CA THR A 336 9.11 2.60 21.94
C THR A 336 9.20 3.49 20.70
N ASP A 337 9.65 2.92 19.58
CA ASP A 337 9.95 3.63 18.34
C ASP A 337 9.09 3.10 17.19
N THR A 338 7.79 2.90 17.47
CA THR A 338 6.88 2.20 16.57
C THR A 338 6.77 2.90 15.22
N ALA A 339 6.65 4.22 15.19
CA ALA A 339 6.51 4.95 13.93
C ALA A 339 7.83 4.97 13.16
N THR A 340 8.98 5.07 13.83
CA THR A 340 10.30 4.97 13.20
C THR A 340 10.50 3.60 12.58
N ALA A 341 10.18 2.52 13.31
CA ALA A 341 10.34 1.16 12.84
C ALA A 341 9.47 0.90 11.60
N LEU A 342 8.17 1.18 11.69
CA LEU A 342 7.27 1.06 10.56
C LEU A 342 7.65 1.98 9.40
N GLY A 343 8.09 3.21 9.71
CA GLY A 343 8.59 4.16 8.73
C GLY A 343 9.82 3.66 8.00
N LEU A 344 10.82 3.10 8.70
CA LEU A 344 12.01 2.49 8.10
C LEU A 344 11.63 1.33 7.18
N PHE A 345 10.76 0.43 7.65
CA PHE A 345 10.29 -0.69 6.85
C PHE A 345 9.57 -0.21 5.60
N SER A 346 8.61 0.71 5.71
CA SER A 346 7.87 1.22 4.56
C SER A 346 8.71 2.10 3.61
N SER A 347 9.77 2.76 4.09
CA SER A 347 10.78 3.39 3.22
C SER A 347 11.48 2.33 2.37
N GLY A 348 11.94 1.24 3.02
CA GLY A 348 12.57 0.11 2.34
C GLY A 348 11.65 -0.57 1.34
N GLU A 349 10.38 -0.79 1.70
CA GLU A 349 9.33 -1.33 0.84
C GLU A 349 9.12 -0.46 -0.41
N SER A 350 9.12 0.86 -0.25
CA SER A 350 8.91 1.80 -1.38
C SER A 350 10.12 1.81 -2.33
N ILE A 351 11.34 1.75 -1.79
CA ILE A 351 12.57 1.61 -2.60
C ILE A 351 12.61 0.24 -3.27
N GLY A 352 12.25 -0.82 -2.53
CA GLY A 352 12.16 -2.19 -3.02
C GLY A 352 11.21 -2.31 -4.20
N ALA A 353 9.98 -1.80 -4.07
CA ALA A 353 8.97 -1.84 -5.13
C ALA A 353 9.39 -1.10 -6.41
N LEU A 354 10.14 0.01 -6.27
CA LEU A 354 10.72 0.72 -7.42
C LEU A 354 11.73 -0.16 -8.16
N LEU A 355 12.69 -0.75 -7.42
CA LEU A 355 13.67 -1.67 -7.99
C LEU A 355 13.02 -2.92 -8.57
N ALA A 356 12.02 -3.48 -7.88
CA ALA A 356 11.27 -4.65 -8.31
C ALA A 356 10.55 -4.41 -9.64
N SER A 357 9.97 -3.23 -9.83
CA SER A 357 9.30 -2.86 -11.08
C SER A 357 10.28 -2.71 -12.23
N VAL A 358 11.49 -2.18 -11.98
CA VAL A 358 12.57 -2.12 -12.98
C VAL A 358 13.05 -3.53 -13.34
N ILE A 359 13.30 -4.39 -12.34
CA ILE A 359 13.73 -5.78 -12.53
C ILE A 359 12.67 -6.55 -13.32
N ALA A 360 11.39 -6.46 -12.92
CA ALA A 360 10.29 -7.12 -13.61
C ALA A 360 10.14 -6.64 -15.05
N GLY A 361 10.25 -5.32 -15.30
CA GLY A 361 10.21 -4.76 -16.65
C GLY A 361 11.36 -5.23 -17.54
N ALA A 362 12.58 -5.30 -17.00
CA ALA A 362 13.74 -5.82 -17.72
C ALA A 362 13.60 -7.31 -18.04
N LEU A 363 13.16 -8.13 -17.07
CA LEU A 363 12.89 -9.55 -17.29
C LEU A 363 11.77 -9.76 -18.31
N TRP A 364 10.69 -8.99 -18.22
CA TRP A 364 9.57 -9.08 -19.15
C TRP A 364 9.99 -8.71 -20.58
N SER A 365 10.75 -7.63 -20.74
CA SER A 365 11.17 -7.16 -22.06
C SER A 365 12.22 -8.06 -22.71
N GLY A 366 13.14 -8.63 -21.91
CA GLY A 366 14.23 -9.47 -22.40
C GLY A 366 13.88 -10.96 -22.55
N TYR A 367 13.05 -11.49 -21.65
CA TYR A 367 12.78 -12.93 -21.52
C TYR A 367 11.28 -13.27 -21.48
N GLY A 368 10.40 -12.27 -21.58
CA GLY A 368 8.95 -12.45 -21.58
C GLY A 368 8.29 -12.50 -20.20
N PRO A 369 6.94 -12.45 -20.16
CA PRO A 369 6.17 -12.41 -18.91
C PRO A 369 6.40 -13.63 -18.01
N GLY A 370 6.56 -14.81 -18.60
CA GLY A 370 6.78 -16.05 -17.85
C GLY A 370 8.03 -16.01 -16.97
N ALA A 371 9.13 -15.46 -17.50
CA ALA A 371 10.38 -15.30 -16.76
C ALA A 371 10.23 -14.28 -15.62
N ALA A 372 9.60 -13.12 -15.90
CA ALA A 372 9.37 -12.09 -14.89
C ALA A 372 8.55 -12.63 -13.71
N PHE A 373 7.43 -13.31 -13.98
CA PHE A 373 6.59 -13.89 -12.93
C PHE A 373 7.27 -15.07 -12.22
N GLY A 374 7.96 -15.95 -12.95
CA GLY A 374 8.65 -17.10 -12.39
C GLY A 374 9.77 -16.73 -11.42
N VAL A 375 10.58 -15.73 -11.75
CA VAL A 375 11.63 -15.22 -10.85
C VAL A 375 11.02 -14.62 -9.58
N THR A 376 9.95 -13.82 -9.72
CA THR A 376 9.24 -13.26 -8.56
C THR A 376 8.61 -14.35 -7.68
N ALA A 377 8.04 -15.40 -8.27
CA ALA A 377 7.54 -16.56 -7.52
C ALA A 377 8.64 -17.26 -6.71
N ALA A 378 9.80 -17.50 -7.33
CA ALA A 378 10.95 -18.11 -6.67
C ALA A 378 11.47 -17.26 -5.51
N ALA A 379 11.57 -15.93 -5.69
CA ALA A 379 11.99 -15.01 -4.63
C ALA A 379 11.00 -14.97 -3.45
N ALA A 380 9.70 -15.02 -3.72
CA ALA A 380 8.67 -15.10 -2.69
C ALA A 380 8.73 -16.42 -1.91
N PHE A 381 8.93 -17.54 -2.61
CA PHE A 381 9.14 -18.85 -1.98
C PHE A 381 10.40 -18.85 -1.09
N ALA A 382 11.52 -18.32 -1.58
CA ALA A 382 12.75 -18.18 -0.80
C ALA A 382 12.54 -17.33 0.47
N SER A 383 11.77 -16.24 0.35
CA SER A 383 11.40 -15.39 1.49
C SER A 383 10.55 -16.16 2.51
N ALA A 384 9.59 -16.97 2.05
CA ALA A 384 8.77 -17.81 2.91
C ALA A 384 9.61 -18.87 3.65
N VAL A 385 10.52 -19.55 2.96
CA VAL A 385 11.46 -20.53 3.54
C VAL A 385 12.38 -19.86 4.55
N TYR A 386 12.94 -18.69 4.23
CA TYR A 386 13.75 -17.91 5.17
C TYR A 386 12.97 -17.59 6.45
N LEU A 387 11.72 -17.11 6.31
CA LEU A 387 10.87 -16.81 7.45
C LEU A 387 10.49 -18.07 8.24
N LEU A 388 10.48 -19.26 7.66
CA LEU A 388 10.28 -20.55 8.35
C LEU A 388 11.51 -21.04 9.13
N ILE A 389 12.71 -20.61 8.77
CA ILE A 389 13.96 -21.07 9.41
C ILE A 389 14.42 -20.10 10.51
N ILE A 390 14.15 -18.80 10.37
CA ILE A 390 14.64 -17.82 11.34
C ILE A 390 14.07 -18.05 12.75
N LYS A 391 14.92 -17.92 13.77
CA LYS A 391 14.46 -17.92 15.17
C LYS A 391 13.72 -16.60 15.42
N THR A 392 12.40 -16.65 15.53
CA THR A 392 11.59 -15.51 15.97
C THR A 392 11.19 -15.70 17.42
N GLU A 393 11.47 -14.71 18.26
CA GLU A 393 10.74 -14.56 19.52
C GLU A 393 9.33 -14.14 19.15
N GLU A 394 8.37 -15.06 19.21
CA GLU A 394 6.96 -14.68 19.11
C GLU A 394 6.63 -13.83 20.35
N PRO A 395 6.08 -12.61 20.18
CA PRO A 395 5.63 -11.83 21.32
C PRO A 395 4.50 -12.61 22.01
N ARG A 396 4.75 -13.11 23.22
CA ARG A 396 3.74 -13.72 24.09
C ARG A 396 2.70 -12.71 24.53
#